data_AF-A4UNF6-F1
#
_entry.id   AF-A4UNF6-F1
#
_cell.length_a   1.000
_cell.length_b   1.000
_cell.length_c   1.000
_cell.angle_alpha   90.00
_cell.angle_beta   90.00
_cell.angle_gamma   90.00
#
_symmetry.space_group_name_H-M   'P 1'
#
loop_
_entity.id
_entity.type
_entity.pdbx_description
1 polymer ?
#
loop_
_entity_poly.entity_id
_entity_poly.type
_entity_poly.pdbx_seq_one_letter_code
_entity_poly.pdbx_strand_id
1 'polypeptide(L)' 'PQVATVGYSEAEAHHDGIETDSRTLTLDNVPRALVNFDTRGFIKLVSEAGSGRLIGVQAVAPE' A
#
# COMPACT_ATOMS: atom_id res chain seq x y z
N PRO A 1 -9.21 -12.32 2.08
CA PRO A 1 -8.01 -11.64 1.56
C PRO A 1 -6.90 -11.78 2.59
N GLN A 2 -5.70 -12.13 2.13
CA GLN A 2 -4.49 -12.09 2.94
C GLN A 2 -4.11 -10.63 3.22
N VAL A 3 -3.46 -10.40 4.36
CA VAL A 3 -2.97 -9.09 4.79
C VAL A 3 -1.45 -9.19 4.93
N ALA A 4 -0.72 -8.30 4.27
CA ALA A 4 0.72 -8.20 4.35
C ALA A 4 1.15 -6.75 4.60
N THR A 5 2.17 -6.56 5.43
CA THR A 5 2.78 -5.24 5.68
C THR A 5 4.28 -5.41 5.80
N VAL A 6 5.03 -4.47 5.22
CA VAL A 6 6.49 -4.40 5.35
C VAL A 6 6.93 -2.95 5.42
N GLY A 7 7.91 -2.67 6.28
CA GLY A 7 8.40 -1.31 6.52
C GLY A 7 7.40 -0.47 7.32
N TYR A 8 7.38 0.83 7.04
CA TYR A 8 6.55 1.82 7.74
C TYR A 8 5.12 1.89 7.20
N SER A 9 4.15 2.01 8.11
CA SER A 9 2.89 2.67 7.80
C SER A 9 3.06 4.19 7.80
N GLU A 10 2.11 4.91 7.20
CA GLU A 10 2.09 6.38 7.20
C GLU A 10 2.02 6.94 8.64
N ALA A 11 1.27 6.29 9.52
CA ALA A 11 1.16 6.72 10.92
C ALA A 11 2.49 6.54 11.69
N GLU A 12 3.17 5.42 11.50
CA GLU A 12 4.49 5.19 12.11
C GLU A 12 5.54 6.15 11.55
N ALA A 13 5.55 6.39 10.24
CA ALA A 13 6.47 7.34 9.62
C ALA A 13 6.26 8.77 10.13
N HIS A 14 5.00 9.23 10.23
CA HIS A 14 4.70 10.54 10.82
C HIS A 14 5.03 10.61 12.30
N HIS A 15 4.86 9.52 13.06
CA HIS A 15 5.30 9.46 14.46
C HIS A 15 6.82 9.65 14.60
N ASP A 16 7.59 9.11 13.65
CA ASP A 16 9.05 9.25 13.58
C ASP A 16 9.50 10.57 12.92
N GLY A 17 8.58 11.47 12.57
CA GLY A 17 8.87 12.77 11.95
C GLY A 17 9.30 12.68 10.48
N ILE A 18 9.01 11.58 9.80
CA ILE A 18 9.27 11.39 8.38
C ILE A 18 8.04 11.89 7.60
N GLU A 19 8.18 12.98 6.86
CA GLU A 19 7.15 13.43 5.93
C GLU A 19 6.94 12.40 4.80
N THR A 20 5.69 12.01 4.56
CA THR A 20 5.37 10.97 3.59
C THR A 20 4.43 11.42 2.48
N ASP A 21 4.62 10.82 1.32
CA ASP A 21 3.64 10.73 0.26
C ASP A 21 3.11 9.28 0.23
N SER A 22 1.79 9.12 0.20
CA SER A 22 1.17 7.79 0.09
C SER A 22 0.26 7.69 -1.12
N ARG A 23 0.21 6.49 -1.72
CA ARG A 23 -0.68 6.17 -2.83
C ARG A 23 -1.36 4.84 -2.59
N THR A 24 -2.66 4.79 -2.87
CA THR A 24 -3.46 3.57 -2.73
C THR A 24 -4.00 3.15 -4.10
N LEU A 25 -3.79 1.88 -4.44
CA LEU A 25 -4.35 1.21 -5.61
C LEU A 25 -5.40 0.20 -5.13
N THR A 26 -6.66 0.41 -5.50
CA THR A 26 -7.73 -0.56 -5.25
C THR A 26 -7.66 -1.71 -6.25
N LEU A 27 -8.06 -2.92 -5.84
CA LEU A 27 -7.88 -4.11 -6.69
C LEU A 27 -8.82 -4.18 -7.90
N ASP A 28 -9.86 -3.35 -7.98
CA ASP A 28 -10.63 -3.16 -9.21
C ASP A 28 -9.79 -2.57 -10.37
N ASN A 29 -8.63 -1.98 -10.06
CA ASN A 29 -7.65 -1.51 -11.04
C ASN A 29 -6.54 -2.54 -11.34
N VAL A 30 -6.64 -3.77 -10.81
CA VAL A 30 -5.64 -4.83 -10.99
C VAL A 30 -6.19 -5.91 -11.93
N PRO A 31 -5.59 -6.10 -13.14
CA PRO A 31 -6.11 -7.04 -14.13
C PRO A 31 -6.29 -8.48 -13.62
N ARG A 32 -5.39 -8.96 -12.75
CA ARG A 32 -5.52 -10.30 -12.15
C ARG A 32 -6.75 -10.41 -11.25
N ALA A 33 -7.02 -9.40 -10.42
CA ALA A 33 -8.18 -9.38 -9.53
C ALA A 33 -9.50 -9.33 -10.32
N LEU A 34 -9.52 -8.60 -11.45
CA LEU A 34 -10.64 -8.60 -12.40
C LEU A 34 -10.86 -10.00 -13.01
N VAL A 35 -9.80 -10.65 -13.48
CA VAL A 35 -9.87 -12.01 -14.05
C VAL A 35 -10.34 -13.04 -13.01
N ASN A 36 -9.94 -12.87 -11.74
CA ASN A 36 -10.33 -13.75 -10.64
C ASN A 36 -11.71 -13.41 -10.07
N PHE A 37 -12.38 -12.35 -10.55
CA PHE A 37 -13.63 -11.82 -10.00
C PHE A 37 -13.58 -11.54 -8.47
N ASP A 38 -12.39 -11.25 -7.93
CA ASP A 38 -12.21 -10.88 -6.52
C ASP A 38 -11.39 -9.60 -6.42
N THR A 39 -12.09 -8.47 -6.46
CA THR A 39 -11.52 -7.12 -6.42
C THR A 39 -11.50 -6.52 -5.01
N ARG A 40 -11.76 -7.33 -3.97
CA ARG A 40 -11.80 -6.84 -2.59
C ARG A 40 -10.38 -6.65 -2.06
N GLY A 41 -10.01 -5.40 -1.81
CA GLY A 41 -8.75 -5.08 -1.17
C GLY A 41 -8.04 -3.89 -1.81
N PHE A 42 -6.78 -3.70 -1.43
CA PHE A 42 -5.96 -2.59 -1.89
C PHE A 42 -4.47 -2.89 -1.72
N ILE A 43 -3.65 -2.09 -2.39
CA ILE A 43 -2.22 -1.96 -2.18
C ILE A 43 -1.93 -0.49 -1.86
N LYS A 44 -1.38 -0.20 -0.68
CA LYS A 44 -0.96 1.13 -0.28
C LYS A 44 0.57 1.18 -0.23
N LEU A 45 1.14 2.14 -0.91
CA LEU A 45 2.57 2.46 -0.88
C LEU A 45 2.79 3.70 -0.01
N VAL A 46 3.85 3.68 0.79
CA VAL A 46 4.29 4.79 1.61
C VAL A 46 5.72 5.15 1.21
N SER A 47 5.91 6.39 0.78
CA SER A 47 7.20 6.92 0.35
C SER A 47 7.56 8.18 1.13
N GLU A 48 8.85 8.41 1.37
CA GLU A 48 9.35 9.66 1.94
C GLU A 48 9.15 10.81 0.93
N ALA A 49 8.48 11.89 1.34
CA ALA A 49 8.00 12.94 0.42
C ALA A 49 9.14 13.67 -0.33
N GLY A 50 10.28 13.89 0.34
CA GLY A 50 11.39 14.63 -0.24
C GLY A 50 12.20 13.86 -1.28
N SER A 51 12.29 12.54 -1.15
CA SER A 51 13.14 11.68 -1.99
C SER A 51 12.36 10.74 -2.89
N GLY A 52 11.08 10.49 -2.60
CA GLY A 52 10.29 9.44 -3.24
C GLY A 52 10.74 8.02 -2.86
N ARG A 53 11.65 7.87 -1.88
CA ARG A 53 12.12 6.55 -1.42
C ARG A 53 10.94 5.79 -0.83
N LEU A 54 10.66 4.60 -1.35
CA LEU A 54 9.66 3.71 -0.78
C LEU A 54 10.14 3.22 0.59
N ILE A 55 9.34 3.45 1.63
CA ILE A 55 9.66 3.10 3.02
C ILE A 55 8.68 2.10 3.63
N GLY A 56 7.54 1.85 2.97
CA GLY A 56 6.65 0.76 3.36
C GLY A 56 5.54 0.45 2.37
N VAL A 57 4.95 -0.73 2.55
CA VAL A 57 3.84 -1.25 1.75
C VAL A 57 2.85 -1.97 2.66
N GLN A 58 1.56 -1.71 2.44
CA GLN A 58 0.46 -2.44 3.05
C GLN A 58 -0.42 -3.00 1.95
N ALA A 59 -0.71 -4.30 1.99
CA ALA A 59 -1.54 -4.95 0.99
C ALA A 59 -2.60 -5.81 1.67
N VAL A 60 -3.84 -5.65 1.22
CA VAL A 60 -4.96 -6.55 1.51
C VAL A 60 -5.42 -7.07 0.17
N ALA A 61 -5.23 -8.37 -0.10
CA ALA A 61 -5.56 -8.94 -1.40
C ALA A 61 -6.01 -10.41 -1.26
N PRO A 62 -6.93 -10.88 -2.10
CA PRO A 62 -7.19 -12.32 -2.26
C PRO A 62 -5.94 -13.02 -2.83
N GLU A 63 -5.85 -14.33 -2.62
CA GLU A 63 -4.74 -15.17 -3.10
C GLU A 63 -4.67 -15.24 -4.64
#